data_AF-D3AKB9-F1
#
_entry.id   AF-D3AKB9-F1
#
_cell.length_a   1.000
_cell.length_b   1.000
_cell.length_c   1.000
_cell.angle_alpha   90.00
_cell.angle_beta   90.00
_cell.angle_gamma   90.00
#
_symmetry.space_group_name_H-M   'P 1'
#
loop_
_entity.id
_entity.type
_entity.pdbx_description
1 polymer ?
#
loop_
_entity_poly.entity_id
_entity_poly.type
_entity_poly.pdbx_seq_one_letter_code
_entity_poly.pdbx_strand_id
1 'polypeptide(L)'
;MEHNGIEYCFQCNEYPCEKYEKIDKFDSFISHRNQKSDLEKARQIGIEAYNAEQEEKVEILGTLLAGYNDGRKKTLFCVAVNLLKIHELRAVLGKIENRSDLENLTLKEKALLLLGC
;
A
#
# COMPACT_ATOMS: atom_id res chain seq x y z
N MET A 1 7.66 -15.32 24.76
CA MET A 1 6.97 -14.03 24.52
C MET A 1 7.45 -13.09 25.60
N GLU A 2 8.54 -12.36 25.36
CA GLU A 2 9.41 -11.79 26.42
C GLU A 2 9.80 -10.33 26.14
N HIS A 3 8.84 -9.49 25.76
CA HIS A 3 9.09 -8.04 25.60
C HIS A 3 8.01 -7.19 26.28
N ASN A 4 7.71 -7.46 27.55
CA ASN A 4 6.90 -6.58 28.41
C ASN A 4 5.54 -6.10 27.84
N GLY A 5 4.90 -6.87 26.96
CA GLY A 5 3.60 -6.51 26.40
C GLY A 5 3.62 -5.40 25.33
N ILE A 6 4.77 -5.13 24.70
CA ILE A 6 4.83 -4.24 23.54
C ILE A 6 4.07 -4.85 22.34
N GLU A 7 3.41 -3.99 21.56
CA GLU A 7 2.57 -4.38 20.42
C GLU A 7 3.34 -4.34 19.09
N TYR A 8 4.33 -3.45 18.99
CA TYR A 8 5.08 -3.20 17.76
C TYR A 8 6.58 -3.38 17.98
N CYS A 9 7.29 -3.91 16.97
CA CYS A 9 8.73 -4.14 17.06
C CYS A 9 9.50 -2.84 17.36
N PHE A 10 9.08 -1.70 16.82
CA PHE A 10 9.72 -0.40 17.08
C PHE A 10 9.60 0.10 18.52
N GLN A 11 8.75 -0.52 19.35
CA GLN A 11 8.63 -0.23 20.77
C GLN A 11 9.62 -1.05 21.63
N CYS A 12 10.31 -2.02 21.04
CA CYS A 12 11.31 -2.80 21.75
C CYS A 12 12.59 -1.98 21.90
N ASN A 13 13.15 -1.94 23.11
CA ASN A 13 14.45 -1.29 23.37
C ASN A 13 15.61 -1.92 22.58
N GLU A 14 15.45 -3.18 22.17
CA GLU A 14 16.43 -3.90 21.35
C GLU A 14 16.20 -3.71 19.84
N TYR A 15 15.19 -2.93 19.43
CA TYR A 15 14.91 -2.71 18.01
C TYR A 15 15.84 -1.67 17.38
N PRO A 16 16.39 -1.93 16.17
CA PRO A 16 16.30 -3.19 15.41
C PRO A 16 17.19 -4.29 15.99
N CYS A 17 16.62 -5.46 16.28
CA CYS A 17 17.35 -6.59 16.85
C CYS A 17 18.00 -7.46 15.77
N GLU A 18 18.78 -8.47 16.15
CA GLU A 18 19.49 -9.39 15.21
C GLU A 18 18.55 -10.00 14.14
N LYS A 19 17.28 -10.24 14.49
CA LYS A 19 16.26 -10.72 13.54
C LYS A 19 15.96 -9.73 12.42
N TYR A 20 16.02 -8.42 12.69
CA TYR A 20 15.77 -7.33 11.73
C TYR A 20 17.02 -6.89 10.96
N GLU A 21 18.21 -7.28 11.40
CA GLU A 21 19.47 -6.88 10.77
C GLU A 21 19.60 -7.40 9.32
N LYS A 22 19.07 -8.60 9.05
CA LYS A 22 19.17 -9.28 7.74
C LYS A 22 17.83 -9.53 7.06
N ILE A 23 16.74 -8.92 7.55
CA ILE A 23 15.38 -9.17 7.03
C ILE A 23 15.21 -8.72 5.57
N ASP A 24 16.05 -7.79 5.10
CA ASP A 24 16.04 -7.32 3.71
C ASP A 24 16.91 -8.17 2.78
N LYS A 25 17.68 -9.14 3.30
CA LYS A 25 18.63 -9.94 2.48
C LYS A 25 17.94 -10.98 1.59
N PHE A 26 16.69 -11.32 1.88
CA PHE A 26 15.93 -12.31 1.12
C PHE A 26 14.57 -11.71 0.75
N ASP A 27 14.31 -11.50 -0.55
CA ASP A 27 13.08 -10.90 -1.07
C ASP A 27 11.92 -11.90 -0.87
N SER A 28 11.35 -11.89 0.34
CA SER A 28 10.43 -12.95 0.74
C SER A 28 9.03 -12.69 0.17
N PHE A 29 8.56 -11.43 0.13
CA PHE A 29 7.31 -11.02 -0.51
C PHE A 29 7.29 -9.49 -0.70
N ILE A 30 6.36 -8.96 -1.51
CA ILE A 30 6.19 -7.50 -1.73
C ILE A 30 6.04 -6.71 -0.41
N SER A 31 5.39 -7.31 0.59
CA SER A 31 5.24 -6.73 1.93
C SER A 31 6.56 -6.59 2.71
N HIS A 32 7.59 -7.39 2.40
CA HIS A 32 8.90 -7.26 3.04
C HIS A 32 9.64 -6.00 2.58
N ARG A 33 9.44 -5.55 1.34
CA ARG A 33 10.17 -4.40 0.79
C ARG A 33 9.95 -3.12 1.59
N ASN A 34 8.74 -2.90 2.06
CA ASN A 34 8.38 -1.70 2.82
C ASN A 34 8.34 -1.91 4.33
N GLN A 35 8.54 -3.13 4.84
CA GLN A 35 8.35 -3.46 6.26
C GLN A 35 9.14 -2.52 7.19
N LYS A 36 10.41 -2.25 6.90
CA LYS A 36 11.23 -1.34 7.72
C LYS A 36 10.74 0.10 7.64
N SER A 37 10.44 0.60 6.44
CA SER A 37 9.94 1.97 6.27
C SER A 37 8.55 2.16 6.86
N ASP A 38 7.71 1.14 6.83
CA ASP A 38 6.36 1.16 7.39
C ASP A 38 6.42 1.16 8.92
N LEU A 39 7.28 0.35 9.53
CA LEU A 39 7.53 0.38 10.97
C LEU A 39 8.10 1.73 11.42
N GLU A 40 9.04 2.29 10.67
CA GLU A 40 9.59 3.60 10.96
C GLU A 40 8.55 4.71 10.79
N LYS A 41 7.70 4.62 9.78
CA LYS A 41 6.58 5.56 9.59
C LYS A 41 5.61 5.49 10.76
N ALA A 42 5.17 4.29 11.15
CA ALA A 42 4.29 4.08 12.30
C ALA A 42 4.90 4.63 13.59
N ARG A 43 6.23 4.52 13.76
CA ARG A 43 6.97 5.13 14.87
C ARG A 43 6.95 6.67 14.81
N GLN A 44 7.08 7.26 13.62
CA GLN A 44 7.16 8.72 13.43
C GLN A 44 5.81 9.43 13.55
N ILE A 45 4.75 8.87 12.95
CA ILE A 45 3.42 9.51 12.90
C ILE A 45 2.47 8.94 13.95
N GLY A 46 2.86 7.86 14.62
CA GLY A 46 2.02 7.08 15.54
C GLY A 46 1.14 6.06 14.80
N ILE A 47 1.06 4.84 15.34
CA ILE A 47 -0.23 4.37 15.86
C ILE A 47 -1.46 4.62 14.98
N GLU A 48 -2.33 5.48 15.52
CA GLU A 48 -3.63 5.78 14.96
C GLU A 48 -3.52 6.41 13.56
N ALA A 49 -2.57 7.32 13.34
CA ALA A 49 -2.38 7.98 12.06
C ALA A 49 -1.90 7.00 10.97
N TYR A 50 -1.01 6.07 11.33
CA TYR A 50 -0.58 5.00 10.42
C TYR A 50 -1.74 4.08 10.05
N ASN A 51 -2.56 3.67 11.02
CA ASN A 51 -3.74 2.83 10.75
C ASN A 51 -4.76 3.55 9.87
N ALA A 52 -5.02 4.83 10.12
CA ALA A 52 -5.90 5.63 9.26
C ALA A 52 -5.42 5.68 7.80
N GLU A 53 -4.10 5.79 7.57
CA GLU A 53 -3.55 5.68 6.22
C GLU A 53 -3.71 4.27 5.62
N GLN A 54 -3.60 3.21 6.41
CA GLN A 54 -3.83 1.84 5.92
C GLN A 54 -5.30 1.61 5.56
N GLU A 55 -6.23 2.13 6.35
CA GLU A 55 -7.67 2.09 6.05
C GLU A 55 -7.97 2.78 4.72
N GLU A 56 -7.41 3.97 4.50
CA GLU A 56 -7.59 4.68 3.23
C GLU A 56 -6.94 3.92 2.05
N LYS A 57 -5.79 3.29 2.24
CA LYS A 57 -5.20 2.40 1.23
C LYS A 57 -6.15 1.25 0.87
N VAL A 58 -6.88 0.69 1.83
CA VAL A 58 -7.89 -0.34 1.60
C VAL A 58 -9.06 0.22 0.78
N GLU A 59 -9.54 1.41 1.11
CA GLU A 59 -10.61 2.08 0.35
C GLU A 59 -10.20 2.34 -1.10
N ILE A 60 -9.01 2.88 -1.33
CA ILE A 60 -8.46 3.11 -2.69
C ILE A 60 -8.35 1.78 -3.45
N LEU A 61 -7.86 0.72 -2.80
CA LEU A 61 -7.79 -0.60 -3.43
C LEU A 61 -9.20 -1.10 -3.82
N GLY A 62 -10.19 -0.89 -2.96
CA GLY A 62 -11.60 -1.20 -3.23
C GLY A 62 -12.11 -0.49 -4.48
N THR A 63 -11.87 0.82 -4.59
CA THR A 63 -12.23 1.63 -5.76
C THR A 63 -11.55 1.13 -7.03
N LEU A 64 -10.26 0.83 -6.98
CA LEU A 64 -9.51 0.30 -8.12
C LEU A 64 -10.05 -1.06 -8.57
N LEU A 65 -10.36 -1.95 -7.63
CA LEU A 65 -10.88 -3.28 -7.92
C LEU A 65 -12.31 -3.25 -8.47
N ALA A 66 -13.17 -2.37 -7.96
CA ALA A 66 -14.55 -2.26 -8.42
C ALA A 66 -14.65 -1.56 -9.79
N GLY A 67 -13.85 -0.51 -10.01
CA GLY A 67 -13.96 0.35 -11.18
C GLY A 67 -13.05 0.00 -12.36
N TYR A 68 -11.96 -0.74 -12.14
CA TYR A 68 -10.88 -0.88 -13.14
C TYR A 68 -10.30 -2.29 -13.28
N ASN A 69 -10.77 -3.27 -12.48
CA ASN A 69 -10.31 -4.64 -12.60
C ASN A 69 -11.14 -5.41 -13.64
N ASP A 70 -10.55 -5.64 -14.81
CA ASP A 70 -11.10 -6.49 -15.87
C ASP A 70 -10.86 -8.00 -15.65
N GLY A 71 -10.58 -8.39 -14.41
CA GLY A 71 -10.20 -9.76 -14.03
C GLY A 71 -8.71 -10.07 -14.18
N ARG A 72 -7.88 -9.16 -14.70
CA ARG A 72 -6.44 -9.38 -14.93
C ARG A 72 -5.54 -8.42 -14.15
N LYS A 73 -6.09 -7.37 -13.53
CA LYS A 73 -5.32 -6.28 -12.92
C LYS A 73 -5.27 -6.30 -11.39
N LYS A 74 -5.90 -7.27 -10.74
CA LYS A 74 -5.88 -7.42 -9.28
C LYS A 74 -4.46 -7.36 -8.70
N THR A 75 -3.53 -8.14 -9.26
CA THR A 75 -2.13 -8.17 -8.79
C THR A 75 -1.48 -6.80 -8.91
N LEU A 76 -1.69 -6.09 -10.02
CA LEU A 76 -1.15 -4.75 -10.24
C LEU A 76 -1.63 -3.78 -9.16
N PHE A 77 -2.94 -3.74 -8.89
CA PHE A 77 -3.49 -2.83 -7.88
C PHE A 77 -3.03 -3.19 -6.47
N CYS A 78 -2.98 -4.47 -6.12
CA CYS A 78 -2.44 -4.91 -4.83
C CYS A 78 -0.96 -4.52 -4.67
N VAL A 79 -0.14 -4.70 -5.71
CA VAL A 79 1.28 -4.28 -5.70
C VAL A 79 1.39 -2.77 -5.52
N ALA A 80 0.63 -1.99 -6.32
CA ALA A 80 0.68 -0.54 -6.28
C ALA A 80 0.31 0.01 -4.89
N VAL A 81 -0.78 -0.47 -4.28
CA VAL A 81 -1.23 0.00 -2.96
C VAL A 81 -0.24 -0.37 -1.85
N ASN A 82 0.41 -1.53 -1.93
CA ASN A 82 1.43 -1.93 -0.97
C ASN A 82 2.72 -1.11 -1.11
N LEU A 83 3.12 -0.78 -2.34
CA LEU A 83 4.41 -0.13 -2.60
C LEU A 83 4.39 1.40 -2.58
N LEU A 84 3.30 2.02 -3.03
CA LEU A 84 3.20 3.47 -3.17
C LEU A 84 2.77 4.16 -1.87
N LYS A 85 3.14 5.44 -1.74
CA LYS A 85 2.71 6.29 -0.64
C LYS A 85 1.27 6.76 -0.87
N ILE A 86 0.56 7.06 0.22
CA ILE A 86 -0.87 7.44 0.16
C ILE A 86 -1.13 8.65 -0.75
N HIS A 87 -0.25 9.66 -0.74
CA HIS A 87 -0.40 10.83 -1.62
C HIS A 87 -0.21 10.51 -3.11
N GLU A 88 0.65 9.53 -3.44
CA GLU A 88 0.84 9.07 -4.82
C GLU A 88 -0.41 8.33 -5.30
N LEU A 89 -0.98 7.48 -4.43
CA LEU A 89 -2.23 6.79 -4.69
C LEU A 89 -3.40 7.76 -4.90
N ARG A 90 -3.55 8.77 -4.03
CA ARG A 90 -4.52 9.85 -4.19
C ARG A 90 -4.33 10.61 -5.50
N ALA A 91 -3.09 10.93 -5.86
CA ALA A 91 -2.80 11.65 -7.10
C ALA A 91 -3.14 10.82 -8.34
N VAL A 92 -2.85 9.52 -8.33
CA VAL A 92 -3.23 8.59 -9.40
C VAL A 92 -4.75 8.47 -9.48
N LEU A 93 -5.43 8.27 -8.35
CA LEU A 93 -6.90 8.17 -8.31
C LEU A 93 -7.55 9.45 -8.82
N GLY A 94 -7.08 10.63 -8.38
CA GLY A 94 -7.58 11.92 -8.85
C GLY A 94 -7.36 12.12 -10.36
N LYS A 95 -6.24 11.65 -10.93
CA LYS A 95 -6.03 11.67 -12.38
C LYS A 95 -7.03 10.79 -13.12
N ILE A 96 -7.40 9.65 -12.53
CA ILE A 96 -8.39 8.73 -13.09
C ILE A 96 -9.79 9.33 -13.01
N GLU A 97 -10.18 9.90 -11.87
CA GLU A 97 -11.52 10.47 -11.67
C GLU A 97 -11.76 11.74 -12.53
N ASN A 98 -10.72 12.55 -12.76
CA ASN A 98 -10.82 13.75 -13.60
C ASN A 98 -10.86 13.46 -15.11
N ARG A 99 -10.78 12.19 -15.52
CA ARG A 99 -10.93 11.78 -16.92
C ARG A 99 -12.41 11.58 -17.22
N SER A 100 -13.06 12.66 -17.65
CA SER A 100 -14.48 12.68 -18.06
C SER A 100 -14.81 11.71 -19.20
N ASP A 101 -13.80 11.29 -19.97
CA ASP A 101 -13.88 10.25 -20.98
C ASP A 101 -14.16 8.85 -20.38
N LEU A 102 -13.94 8.63 -19.07
CA LEU A 102 -14.15 7.33 -18.44
C LEU A 102 -15.61 7.10 -18.00
N GLU A 103 -16.44 8.13 -17.81
CA GLU A 103 -17.81 7.95 -17.29
C GLU A 103 -18.67 7.04 -18.16
N ASN A 104 -18.44 7.05 -19.49
CA ASN A 104 -19.22 6.29 -20.48
C ASN A 104 -18.54 4.98 -20.94
N LEU A 105 -17.37 4.63 -20.40
CA LEU A 105 -16.59 3.48 -20.85
C LEU A 105 -16.88 2.22 -20.04
N THR A 106 -16.88 1.09 -20.74
CA THR A 106 -16.90 -0.23 -20.10
C THR A 106 -15.64 -0.46 -19.27
N LEU A 107 -15.71 -1.37 -18.29
CA LEU A 107 -14.57 -1.74 -17.45
C LEU A 107 -13.33 -2.13 -18.27
N LYS A 108 -13.53 -2.77 -19.43
CA LYS A 108 -12.45 -3.20 -20.33
C LYS A 108 -11.76 -2.02 -21.02
N GLU A 109 -12.52 -1.00 -21.41
CA GLU A 109 -12.01 0.22 -22.04
C GLU A 109 -11.27 1.10 -21.01
N LYS A 110 -11.83 1.26 -19.79
CA LYS A 110 -11.14 1.91 -18.67
C LYS A 110 -9.80 1.26 -18.36
N ALA A 111 -9.77 -0.07 -18.36
CA ALA A 111 -8.57 -0.87 -18.14
C ALA A 111 -7.49 -0.68 -19.22
N LEU A 112 -7.88 -0.51 -20.49
CA LEU A 112 -6.93 -0.30 -21.60
C LEU A 112 -6.26 1.07 -21.53
N LEU A 113 -7.02 2.09 -21.13
CA LEU A 113 -6.55 3.46 -20.97
C LEU A 113 -5.51 3.64 -19.85
N LEU A 114 -5.49 2.75 -18.86
CA LEU A 114 -4.47 2.71 -17.80
C LEU A 114 -3.13 2.10 -18.27
N LEU A 115 -3.09 1.44 -19.43
CA LEU A 115 -1.88 0.81 -20.00
C LEU A 115 -1.11 1.70 -20.98
N GLY A 116 -1.70 2.82 -21.41
CA GLY A 116 -1.17 3.66 -22.49
C GLY A 116 -0.32 4.86 -22.07
N CYS A 117 0.30 4.83 -20.87
CA CYS A 117 1.25 5.85 -20.41
C CYS A 117 2.68 5.28 -20.39
#